data_AF-A0A947DAM2-F1
#
_entry.id   AF-A0A947DAM2-F1
#
_cell.length_a   1.000
_cell.length_b   1.000
_cell.length_c   1.000
_cell.angle_alpha   90.00
_cell.angle_beta   90.00
_cell.angle_gamma   90.00
#
_symmetry.space_group_name_H-M   'P 1'
#
loop_
_entity.id
_entity.type
_entity.pdbx_description
1 polymer ?
#
loop_
_entity_poly.entity_id
_entity_poly.type
_entity_poly.pdbx_seq_one_letter_code
_entity_poly.pdbx_strand_id
1 'polypeptide(L)'
;MSFSRLVLRYTAFAVLATLVNLATQRGILAFGTGPALFAAALIAGTGTGLVTKYWLDKHWIFFDRDRGLAAHSRQFTLYTVMGLATTAIFWGLETAFWLAWQSDAMREAGGVLGLAIGYVVKYNLDRRFVFTGARHVPAHAG
;
A
#
# COMPACT_ATOMS: atom_id res chain seq x y z
N MET A 1 2.32 -3.97 19.35
CA MET A 1 2.24 -2.50 19.20
C MET A 1 0.82 -2.07 19.51
N SER A 2 0.59 -0.95 20.21
CA SER A 2 -0.78 -0.43 20.44
C SER A 2 -1.41 0.03 19.12
N PHE A 3 -2.74 -0.06 19.01
CA PHE A 3 -3.51 0.35 17.82
C PHE A 3 -3.21 1.79 17.39
N SER A 4 -3.19 2.76 18.30
CA SER A 4 -2.92 4.17 17.95
C SER A 4 -1.52 4.36 17.36
N ARG A 5 -0.52 3.62 17.88
CA ARG A 5 0.85 3.64 17.33
C ARG A 5 0.93 2.97 15.96
N LEU A 6 0.14 1.92 15.72
CA LEU A 6 0.02 1.27 14.42
C LEU A 6 -0.55 2.23 13.39
N VAL A 7 -1.69 2.85 13.69
CA VAL A 7 -2.35 3.80 12.79
C VAL A 7 -1.43 4.97 12.47
N LEU A 8 -0.81 5.58 13.49
CA LEU A 8 0.12 6.70 13.30
C LEU A 8 1.27 6.34 12.35
N ARG A 9 1.92 5.18 12.54
CA ARG A 9 3.00 4.71 11.65
C ARG A 9 2.49 4.42 10.25
N TYR A 10 1.37 3.71 10.12
CA TYR A 10 0.78 3.40 8.82
C TYR A 10 0.50 4.67 8.02
N THR A 11 -0.14 5.65 8.65
CA THR A 11 -0.47 6.94 8.02
C THR A 11 0.79 7.71 7.66
N ALA A 12 1.75 7.85 8.58
CA ALA A 12 3.00 8.56 8.31
C ALA A 12 3.81 7.92 7.16
N PHE A 13 3.89 6.59 7.12
CA PHE A 13 4.61 5.87 6.07
C PHE A 13 3.89 5.95 4.72
N ALA A 14 2.56 5.95 4.71
CA ALA A 14 1.77 6.19 3.50
C ALA A 14 2.03 7.60 2.96
N VAL A 15 1.98 8.63 3.81
CA VAL A 15 2.29 10.01 3.42
C VAL A 15 3.70 10.13 2.85
N LEU A 16 4.70 9.55 3.52
CA LEU A 16 6.07 9.60 3.03
C LEU A 16 6.25 8.89 1.67
N ALA A 17 5.63 7.71 1.50
CA ALA A 17 5.64 7.00 0.23
C ALA A 17 4.95 7.80 -0.90
N THR A 18 3.84 8.49 -0.59
CA THR A 18 3.18 9.41 -1.52
C THR A 18 4.08 10.58 -1.90
N LEU A 19 4.79 11.18 -0.94
CA LEU A 19 5.73 12.28 -1.22
C LEU A 19 6.88 11.82 -2.11
N VAL A 20 7.47 10.65 -1.84
CA VAL A 20 8.53 10.07 -2.70
C VAL A 20 7.99 9.81 -4.11
N ASN A 21 6.81 9.19 -4.24
CA ASN A 21 6.16 8.94 -5.51
C ASN A 21 6.01 10.24 -6.32
N LEU A 22 5.42 11.28 -5.72
CA LEU A 22 5.20 12.57 -6.38
C LEU A 22 6.51 13.30 -6.73
N ALA A 23 7.52 13.23 -5.86
CA ALA A 23 8.83 13.82 -6.12
C ALA A 23 9.52 13.13 -7.31
N THR A 24 9.46 11.81 -7.40
CA THR A 24 9.99 11.05 -8.54
C THR A 24 9.23 11.37 -9.83
N GLN A 25 7.90 11.43 -9.79
CA GLN A 25 7.11 11.86 -10.96
C GLN A 25 7.54 13.25 -11.42
N ARG A 26 7.67 14.20 -10.49
CA ARG A 26 8.05 15.58 -10.81
C ARG A 26 9.46 15.68 -11.37
N GLY A 27 10.40 14.89 -10.85
CA GLY A 27 11.76 14.80 -11.37
C GLY A 27 11.79 14.31 -12.83
N ILE A 28 10.99 13.30 -13.17
CA ILE A 28 10.92 12.79 -14.55
C ILE A 28 10.21 13.78 -15.49
N LEU A 29 9.11 14.37 -15.04
CA LEU A 29 8.35 15.34 -15.84
C LEU A 29 9.09 16.66 -16.04
N ALA A 30 10.13 16.95 -15.24
CA ALA A 30 11.01 18.09 -15.46
C ALA A 30 11.79 17.99 -16.80
N PHE A 31 11.91 16.79 -17.37
CA PHE A 31 12.58 16.57 -18.68
C PHE A 31 11.63 16.74 -19.88
N GLY A 32 10.34 17.00 -19.66
CA GLY A 32 9.38 17.30 -20.71
C GLY A 32 7.98 16.72 -20.48
N THR A 33 7.08 17.08 -21.39
CA THR A 33 5.66 16.70 -21.33
C THR A 33 5.30 15.89 -22.57
N GLY A 34 5.20 14.57 -22.43
CA GLY A 34 4.78 13.68 -23.52
C GLY A 34 4.32 12.32 -22.96
N PRO A 35 3.55 11.52 -23.74
CA PRO A 35 2.95 10.28 -23.25
C PRO A 35 3.97 9.28 -22.69
N ALA A 36 5.13 9.15 -23.35
CA ALA A 36 6.21 8.26 -22.89
C ALA A 36 6.82 8.72 -21.55
N LEU A 37 7.11 10.02 -21.40
CA LEU A 37 7.62 10.58 -20.15
C LEU A 37 6.59 10.51 -19.03
N PHE A 38 5.31 10.70 -19.35
CA PHE A 38 4.22 10.57 -18.39
C PHE A 38 4.08 9.12 -17.90
N ALA A 39 4.11 8.14 -18.80
CA ALA A 39 4.11 6.73 -18.43
C ALA A 39 5.34 6.37 -17.58
N ALA A 40 6.53 6.84 -17.97
CA ALA A 40 7.75 6.65 -17.20
C ALA A 40 7.65 7.27 -15.79
N ALA A 41 7.10 8.47 -15.67
CA ALA A 41 6.85 9.15 -14.40
C ALA A 41 5.92 8.31 -13.51
N LEU A 42 4.79 7.84 -14.04
CA LEU A 42 3.84 7.02 -13.28
C LEU A 42 4.47 5.71 -12.80
N ILE A 43 5.18 5.00 -13.68
CA ILE A 43 5.83 3.72 -13.35
C ILE A 43 6.91 3.94 -12.28
N ALA A 44 7.81 4.90 -12.50
CA ALA A 44 8.91 5.16 -11.58
C ALA A 44 8.44 5.72 -10.23
N GLY A 45 7.47 6.65 -10.24
CA GLY A 45 6.84 7.17 -9.03
C GLY A 45 6.16 6.06 -8.23
N THR A 46 5.40 5.19 -8.90
CA THR A 46 4.76 4.03 -8.25
C THR A 46 5.79 3.07 -7.69
N GLY A 47 6.80 2.71 -8.47
CA GLY A 47 7.88 1.81 -8.03
C GLY A 47 8.63 2.34 -6.81
N THR A 48 9.09 3.59 -6.86
CA THR A 48 9.81 4.22 -5.75
C THR A 48 8.94 4.36 -4.50
N GLY A 49 7.70 4.82 -4.64
CA GLY A 49 6.74 4.90 -3.53
C GLY A 49 6.49 3.53 -2.88
N LEU A 50 6.27 2.48 -3.67
CA LEU A 50 6.08 1.12 -3.17
C LEU A 50 7.32 0.59 -2.46
N VAL A 51 8.53 0.80 -3.01
CA VAL A 51 9.79 0.39 -2.38
C VAL A 51 9.96 1.10 -1.03
N THR A 52 9.73 2.41 -0.97
CA THR A 52 9.78 3.19 0.27
C THR A 52 8.77 2.64 1.29
N LYS A 53 7.52 2.41 0.90
CA LYS A 53 6.49 1.89 1.80
C LYS A 53 6.84 0.51 2.33
N TYR A 54 7.26 -0.39 1.45
CA TYR A 54 7.66 -1.75 1.82
C TYR A 54 8.81 -1.73 2.82
N TRP A 55 9.85 -0.92 2.58
CA TRP A 55 10.99 -0.81 3.46
C TRP A 55 10.59 -0.28 4.85
N LEU A 56 9.73 0.74 4.90
CA LEU A 56 9.23 1.29 6.17
C LEU A 56 8.38 0.27 6.94
N ASP A 57 7.47 -0.42 6.26
CA ASP A 57 6.60 -1.41 6.89
C ASP A 57 7.40 -2.59 7.44
N LYS A 58 8.33 -3.11 6.64
CA LYS A 58 9.20 -4.22 7.02
C LYS A 58 9.91 -3.93 8.35
N HIS A 59 10.52 -2.75 8.48
CA HIS A 59 11.41 -2.44 9.60
C HIS A 59 10.69 -1.88 10.84
N TRP A 60 9.61 -1.11 10.67
CA TRP A 60 8.96 -0.40 11.78
C TRP A 60 7.54 -0.85 12.11
N ILE A 61 6.91 -1.65 11.26
CA ILE A 61 5.58 -2.22 11.53
C ILE A 61 5.70 -3.70 11.84
N PHE A 62 6.30 -4.45 10.92
CA PHE A 62 6.39 -5.90 11.01
C PHE A 62 7.67 -6.39 11.67
N PHE A 63 8.69 -5.53 11.80
CA PHE A 63 9.98 -5.85 12.42
C PHE A 63 10.61 -7.14 11.85
N ASP A 64 10.44 -7.34 10.55
CA ASP A 64 10.95 -8.51 9.85
C ASP A 64 12.47 -8.41 9.73
N ARG A 65 13.16 -9.45 10.22
CA ARG A 65 14.62 -9.52 10.34
C ARG A 65 15.30 -10.26 9.20
N ASP A 66 14.55 -10.74 8.20
CA ASP A 66 15.15 -11.40 7.06
C ASP A 66 16.10 -10.43 6.38
N ARG A 67 17.31 -10.90 6.02
CA ARG A 67 18.39 -10.10 5.40
C ARG A 67 18.79 -10.57 4.00
N GLY A 68 18.22 -11.67 3.51
CA GLY A 68 18.57 -12.25 2.21
C GLY A 68 17.92 -11.51 1.03
N LEU A 69 18.67 -11.27 -0.04
CA LEU A 69 18.17 -10.60 -1.25
C LEU A 69 17.02 -11.37 -1.92
N ALA A 70 17.13 -12.70 -1.99
CA ALA A 70 16.07 -13.58 -2.50
C ALA A 70 14.80 -13.55 -1.63
N ALA A 71 14.96 -13.41 -0.31
CA ALA A 71 13.83 -13.25 0.59
C ALA A 71 13.17 -11.88 0.36
N HIS A 72 13.95 -10.81 0.18
CA HIS A 72 13.40 -9.46 -0.08
C HIS A 72 12.64 -9.37 -1.38
N SER A 73 13.17 -9.93 -2.48
CA SER A 73 12.48 -9.90 -3.77
C SER A 73 11.16 -10.65 -3.69
N ARG A 74 11.13 -11.85 -3.08
CA ARG A 74 9.90 -12.61 -2.86
C ARG A 74 8.89 -11.84 -1.99
N GLN A 75 9.34 -11.26 -0.88
CA GLN A 75 8.49 -10.47 0.01
C GLN A 75 7.94 -9.23 -0.68
N PHE A 76 8.76 -8.50 -1.42
CA PHE A 76 8.32 -7.32 -2.17
C PHE A 76 7.30 -7.67 -3.26
N THR A 77 7.50 -8.78 -3.97
CA THR A 77 6.53 -9.29 -4.93
C THR A 77 5.19 -9.59 -4.25
N LEU A 78 5.21 -10.36 -3.16
CA LEU A 78 3.98 -10.66 -2.40
C LEU A 78 3.32 -9.39 -1.88
N TYR A 79 4.10 -8.45 -1.32
CA TYR A 79 3.61 -7.16 -0.82
C TYR A 79 2.88 -6.36 -1.90
N THR A 80 3.46 -6.34 -3.10
CA THR A 80 2.88 -5.67 -4.27
C THR A 80 1.59 -6.36 -4.72
N VAL A 81 1.58 -7.70 -4.80
CA VAL A 81 0.38 -8.49 -5.14
C VAL A 81 -0.74 -8.24 -4.14
N MET A 82 -0.44 -8.20 -2.83
CA MET A 82 -1.44 -7.88 -1.80
C MET A 82 -2.00 -6.46 -2.00
N GLY A 83 -1.16 -5.51 -2.42
CA GLY A 83 -1.58 -4.15 -2.77
C GLY A 83 -2.60 -4.15 -3.90
N LEU A 84 -2.26 -4.80 -5.02
CA LEU A 84 -3.15 -4.94 -6.17
C LEU A 84 -4.48 -5.61 -5.82
N ALA A 85 -4.44 -6.68 -5.02
CA ALA A 85 -5.65 -7.36 -4.56
C ALA A 85 -6.56 -6.41 -3.77
N THR A 86 -6.00 -5.59 -2.87
CA THR A 86 -6.80 -4.63 -2.09
C THR A 86 -7.30 -3.44 -2.90
N THR A 87 -6.55 -3.00 -3.92
CA THR A 87 -7.04 -2.02 -4.89
C THR A 87 -8.24 -2.56 -5.67
N ALA A 88 -8.20 -3.84 -6.06
CA ALA A 88 -9.34 -4.48 -6.72
C ALA A 88 -10.58 -4.55 -5.82
N ILE A 89 -10.41 -4.74 -4.49
CA ILE A 89 -11.52 -4.66 -3.53
C ILE A 89 -12.14 -3.25 -3.52
N PHE A 90 -11.29 -2.21 -3.44
CA PHE A 90 -11.73 -0.82 -3.49
C PHE A 90 -12.53 -0.52 -4.76
N TRP A 91 -11.95 -0.77 -5.94
CA TRP A 91 -12.62 -0.52 -7.21
C TRP A 91 -13.85 -1.40 -7.41
N GLY A 92 -13.84 -2.65 -6.96
CA GLY A 92 -14.97 -3.55 -7.05
C GLY A 92 -16.19 -3.03 -6.28
N LEU A 93 -15.98 -2.54 -5.06
CA LEU A 93 -17.06 -1.98 -4.24
C LEU A 93 -17.55 -0.62 -4.76
N GLU A 94 -16.63 0.27 -5.15
CA GLU A 94 -16.99 1.52 -5.83
C GLU A 94 -17.84 1.26 -7.08
N THR A 95 -17.42 0.31 -7.92
CA THR A 95 -18.11 -0.06 -9.16
C THR A 95 -19.44 -0.73 -8.88
N ALA A 96 -19.53 -1.65 -7.92
CA ALA A 96 -20.78 -2.33 -7.58
C ALA A 96 -21.85 -1.32 -7.09
N PHE A 97 -21.44 -0.35 -6.27
CA PHE A 97 -22.35 0.68 -5.79
C PHE A 97 -22.76 1.62 -6.91
N TRP A 98 -21.84 2.00 -7.79
CA TRP A 98 -22.19 2.75 -8.99
C TRP A 98 -23.20 1.97 -9.85
N LEU A 99 -22.95 0.70 -10.14
CA LEU A 99 -23.82 -0.12 -10.99
C LEU A 99 -25.23 -0.31 -10.40
N ALA A 100 -25.34 -0.44 -9.07
CA ALA A 100 -26.63 -0.64 -8.40
C ALA A 100 -27.46 0.65 -8.24
N TRP A 101 -26.82 1.82 -8.05
CA TRP A 101 -27.54 3.07 -7.76
C TRP A 101 -27.39 4.18 -8.79
N GLN A 102 -26.39 4.12 -9.68
CA GLN A 102 -26.09 5.14 -10.70
C GLN A 102 -26.02 6.57 -10.14
N SER A 103 -25.47 6.72 -8.93
CA SER A 103 -25.27 8.03 -8.29
C SER A 103 -23.85 8.17 -7.75
N ASP A 104 -23.30 9.38 -7.84
CA ASP A 104 -21.96 9.68 -7.34
C ASP A 104 -21.85 9.47 -5.83
N ALA A 105 -22.88 9.87 -5.06
CA ALA A 105 -22.90 9.67 -3.62
C ALA A 105 -22.75 8.19 -3.23
N MET A 106 -23.44 7.29 -3.94
CA MET A 106 -23.31 5.85 -3.67
C MET A 106 -22.00 5.28 -4.18
N ARG A 107 -21.49 5.73 -5.34
CA ARG A 107 -20.16 5.36 -5.83
C ARG A 107 -19.09 5.71 -4.80
N GLU A 108 -19.10 6.94 -4.29
CA GLU A 108 -18.19 7.40 -3.25
C GLU A 108 -18.34 6.61 -1.95
N ALA A 109 -19.58 6.32 -1.51
CA ALA A 109 -19.83 5.48 -0.34
C ALA A 109 -19.24 4.06 -0.51
N GLY A 110 -19.42 3.46 -1.68
CA GLY A 110 -18.81 2.17 -2.03
C GLY A 110 -17.29 2.24 -2.03
N GLY A 111 -16.72 3.32 -2.55
CA GLY A 111 -15.28 3.58 -2.51
C GLY A 111 -14.73 3.70 -1.09
N VAL A 112 -15.37 4.48 -0.22
CA VAL A 112 -14.97 4.63 1.20
C VAL A 112 -15.04 3.29 1.93
N LEU A 113 -16.12 2.53 1.75
CA LEU A 113 -16.27 1.19 2.32
C LEU A 113 -15.19 0.23 1.80
N GLY A 114 -14.93 0.27 0.49
CA GLY A 114 -13.91 -0.54 -0.17
C GLY A 114 -12.50 -0.23 0.33
N LEU A 115 -12.17 1.05 0.55
CA LEU A 115 -10.91 1.45 1.17
C LEU A 115 -10.80 0.94 2.61
N ALA A 116 -11.85 1.10 3.42
CA ALA A 116 -11.85 0.64 4.81
C ALA A 116 -11.60 -0.88 4.92
N ILE A 117 -12.33 -1.68 4.12
CA ILE A 117 -12.13 -3.13 4.03
C ILE A 117 -10.74 -3.44 3.48
N GLY A 118 -10.33 -2.76 2.41
CA GLY A 118 -9.03 -2.93 1.77
C GLY A 118 -7.87 -2.76 2.74
N TYR A 119 -7.90 -1.76 3.62
CA TYR A 119 -6.87 -1.56 4.64
C TYR A 119 -6.80 -2.70 5.67
N VAL A 120 -7.97 -3.16 6.16
CA VAL A 120 -8.04 -4.28 7.11
C VAL A 120 -7.53 -5.57 6.46
N VAL A 121 -7.96 -5.85 5.23
CA VAL A 121 -7.52 -7.00 4.45
C VAL A 121 -6.02 -6.90 4.18
N LYS A 122 -5.50 -5.74 3.77
CA LYS A 122 -4.08 -5.52 3.49
C LYS A 122 -3.21 -5.88 4.68
N TYR A 123 -3.56 -5.37 5.86
CA TYR A 123 -2.81 -5.65 7.09
C TYR A 123 -2.74 -7.14 7.39
N ASN A 124 -3.88 -7.85 7.28
CA ASN A 124 -3.95 -9.28 7.55
C ASN A 124 -3.18 -10.10 6.50
N LEU A 125 -3.27 -9.72 5.22
CA LEU A 125 -2.54 -10.36 4.13
C LEU A 125 -1.03 -10.19 4.28
N ASP A 126 -0.55 -8.97 4.53
CA ASP A 126 0.87 -8.70 4.72
C ASP A 126 1.43 -9.45 5.91
N ARG A 127 0.70 -9.43 7.03
CA ARG A 127 1.08 -10.17 8.23
C ARG A 127 1.18 -11.68 7.99
N ARG A 128 0.25 -12.25 7.20
CA ARG A 128 0.15 -13.70 7.01
C ARG A 128 1.06 -14.25 5.92
N PHE A 129 1.26 -13.50 4.84
CA PHE A 129 1.93 -14.00 3.64
C PHE A 129 3.26 -13.32 3.33
N VAL A 130 3.42 -12.05 3.70
CA VAL A 130 4.62 -11.27 3.36
C VAL A 130 5.65 -11.37 4.47
N PHE A 131 5.26 -11.05 5.71
CA PHE A 131 6.18 -10.91 6.84
C PHE A 131 6.03 -12.06 7.84
N THR A 132 6.29 -13.28 7.36
CA THR A 132 6.12 -14.52 8.14
C THR A 132 7.19 -14.75 9.22
N GLY A 133 8.34 -14.06 9.14
CA GLY A 133 9.45 -14.15 10.11
C GLY A 133 9.27 -13.29 11.36
N ALA A 134 8.25 -12.44 11.40
CA ALA A 134 7.96 -11.55 12.53
C ALA A 134 7.39 -12.37 13.70
N ARG A 135 8.23 -12.65 14.72
CA ARG A 135 7.78 -13.22 16.01
C ARG A 135 6.50 -12.50 16.47
N HIS A 136 5.41 -13.26 16.52
CA HIS A 136 4.15 -12.81 17.10
C HIS A 136 4.38 -12.50 18.57
N VAL A 137 4.47 -11.22 18.93
CA VAL A 137 4.20 -10.81 20.30
C VAL A 137 2.68 -10.78 20.42
N PRO A 138 2.06 -11.63 21.27
CA PRO A 138 0.63 -11.60 21.49
C PRO A 138 0.21 -10.19 21.89
N ALA A 139 -0.87 -9.68 21.30
CA ALA A 139 -1.61 -8.61 21.95
C ALA A 139 -2.16 -9.21 23.26
N HIS A 140 -1.88 -8.56 24.38
CA HIS A 140 -2.20 -8.97 25.76
C HIS A 140 -1.13 -9.83 26.47
N ALA A 141 -0.08 -9.15 26.91
CA ALA A 141 0.60 -9.46 28.18
C ALA A 141 0.97 -8.10 28.81
N GLY A 142 0.29 -7.74 29.89
CA GLY A 142 0.33 -6.44 30.55
C GLY A 142 -1.06 -6.03 31.01
#